data_AF-A0A744IWS2-F1
#
_entry.id   AF-A0A744IWS2-F1
#
_cell.length_a   1.000
_cell.length_b   1.000
_cell.length_c   1.000
_cell.angle_alpha   90.00
_cell.angle_beta   90.00
_cell.angle_gamma   90.00
#
_symmetry.space_group_name_H-M   'P 1'
#
loop_
_entity.id
_entity.type
_entity.pdbx_description
1 polymer ?
#
loop_
_entity_poly.entity_id
_entity_poly.type
_entity_poly.pdbx_seq_one_letter_code
_entity_poly.pdbx_strand_id
1 'polypeptide(L)' 'MCPDNTHAKKQFIFPADDIHYPGQANHDACYIPECVRQHNGEPLYILVAHWCLQQQDWVQRSQ' A
#
# COMPACT_ATOMS: atom_id res chain seq x y z
N MET A 1 2.58 -18.24 -32.50
CA MET A 1 1.95 -17.90 -31.20
C MET A 1 2.71 -16.74 -30.60
N CYS A 2 2.05 -15.62 -30.31
CA CYS A 2 2.64 -14.49 -29.58
C CYS A 2 2.56 -14.80 -28.08
N PRO A 3 3.64 -14.69 -27.28
CA PRO A 3 3.53 -14.91 -25.85
C PRO A 3 2.84 -13.70 -25.20
N ASP A 4 1.71 -13.97 -24.55
CA ASP A 4 0.91 -13.02 -23.79
C ASP A 4 1.58 -12.80 -22.43
N ASN A 5 2.10 -11.60 -22.20
CA ASN A 5 2.87 -11.22 -21.01
C ASN A 5 2.01 -10.52 -19.93
N THR A 6 0.73 -10.91 -19.83
CA THR A 6 -0.29 -10.26 -18.97
C THR A 6 -0.11 -10.43 -17.45
N HIS A 7 0.90 -11.14 -16.93
CA HIS A 7 1.05 -11.33 -15.47
C HIS A 7 2.47 -11.10 -14.92
N ALA A 8 3.15 -10.04 -15.36
CA ALA A 8 4.33 -9.56 -14.63
C ALA A 8 3.90 -8.90 -13.30
N LYS A 9 3.59 -9.70 -12.27
CA LYS A 9 3.52 -9.22 -10.88
C LYS A 9 4.91 -8.69 -10.52
N LYS A 10 5.09 -7.37 -10.60
CA LYS A 10 6.26 -6.71 -10.02
C LYS A 10 6.28 -7.03 -8.53
N GLN A 11 7.15 -7.96 -8.15
CA GLN A 11 7.48 -8.19 -6.75
C GLN A 11 8.29 -6.98 -6.30
N PHE A 12 7.59 -5.97 -5.80
CA PHE A 12 8.24 -4.87 -5.10
C PHE A 12 8.85 -5.46 -3.82
N ILE A 13 10.17 -5.47 -3.77
CA ILE A 13 10.92 -5.91 -2.60
C ILE A 13 10.85 -4.75 -1.60
N PHE A 14 10.01 -4.89 -0.58
CA PHE A 14 9.91 -3.93 0.50
C PHE A 14 10.69 -4.44 1.72
N PRO A 15 11.46 -3.58 2.42
CA PRO A 15 12.00 -3.90 3.74
C PRO A 15 10.91 -4.44 4.67
N ALA A 16 11.23 -5.43 5.50
CA ALA A 16 10.23 -6.16 6.30
C ALA A 16 9.43 -5.26 7.27
N ASP A 17 10.01 -4.13 7.68
CA ASP A 17 9.39 -3.13 8.57
C ASP A 17 8.35 -2.22 7.86
N ASP A 18 8.24 -2.33 6.53
CA ASP A 18 7.40 -1.45 5.72
C ASP A 18 6.06 -2.10 5.36
N ILE A 19 5.82 -3.32 5.84
CA ILE A 19 4.65 -4.12 5.51
C ILE A 19 3.64 -4.05 6.66
N HIS A 20 2.45 -3.51 6.39
CA HIS A 20 1.31 -3.57 7.28
C HIS A 20 0.62 -4.93 7.16
N TYR A 21 0.39 -5.58 8.31
CA TYR A 21 -0.42 -6.78 8.39
C TYR A 21 -1.77 -6.42 9.03
N PRO A 22 -2.84 -6.31 8.23
CA PRO A 22 -4.16 -6.00 8.77
C PRO A 22 -4.64 -7.15 9.66
N GLY A 23 -5.29 -6.81 10.79
CA GLY A 23 -5.82 -7.80 11.73
C GLY A 23 -7.02 -8.60 11.19
N GLN A 24 -7.57 -8.22 10.04
CA GLN A 24 -8.67 -8.92 9.38
C GLN A 24 -8.14 -9.86 8.30
N ALA A 25 -8.50 -11.14 8.38
CA ALA A 25 -7.96 -12.21 7.52
C ALA A 25 -8.32 -12.09 6.03
N ASN A 26 -9.28 -11.23 5.67
CA ASN A 26 -9.70 -10.96 4.28
C ASN A 26 -8.91 -9.83 3.61
N HIS A 27 -7.89 -9.26 4.27
CA HIS A 27 -7.04 -8.22 3.72
C HIS A 27 -5.61 -8.72 3.53
N ASP A 28 -5.04 -8.46 2.35
CA ASP A 28 -3.64 -8.75 2.08
C ASP A 28 -2.72 -7.80 2.85
N ALA A 29 -1.51 -8.26 3.13
CA ALA A 29 -0.45 -7.41 3.61
C ALA A 29 -0.17 -6.28 2.60
N CYS A 30 -0.06 -5.04 3.07
CA CYS A 30 0.13 -3.88 2.20
C CYS A 30 1.38 -3.10 2.57
N TYR A 31 2.03 -2.52 1.57
CA TYR A 31 3.17 -1.63 1.78
C TYR A 31 2.70 -0.28 2.34
N ILE A 32 3.35 0.18 3.41
CA ILE A 32 3.17 1.52 3.96
C ILE A 32 4.24 2.45 3.34
N PRO A 33 3.83 3.51 2.62
CA PRO A 33 4.75 4.53 2.13
C PRO A 33 5.55 5.16 3.28
N GLU A 34 6.82 5.47 3.04
CA GLU A 34 7.73 6.04 4.05
C GLU A 34 7.13 7.26 4.76
N CYS A 35 6.44 8.12 4.02
CA CYS A 35 5.86 9.35 4.52
C CYS A 35 4.72 9.18 5.54
N VAL A 36 4.18 7.96 5.69
CA VAL A 36 3.15 7.63 6.69
C VAL A 36 3.59 6.51 7.64
N ARG A 37 4.83 6.03 7.52
CA ARG A 37 5.35 4.92 8.35
C ARG A 37 5.43 5.24 9.84
N GLN A 38 5.51 6.52 10.21
CA GLN A 38 5.44 6.96 11.61
C GLN A 38 4.10 6.62 12.30
N HIS A 39 3.06 6.32 11.52
CA HIS A 39 1.74 5.90 12.01
C HIS A 39 1.58 4.37 11.99
N ASN A 40 2.66 3.61 11.80
CA ASN A 40 2.60 2.15 11.81
C ASN A 40 2.02 1.64 13.13
N GLY A 41 0.96 0.82 13.04
CA GLY A 41 0.16 0.37 14.18
C GLY A 41 -1.26 0.95 14.22
N GLU A 42 -1.50 2.05 13.51
CA GLU A 42 -2.86 2.56 13.30
C GLU A 42 -3.64 1.68 12.30
N PRO A 43 -4.98 1.67 12.36
CA PRO A 43 -5.79 1.00 11.35
C PRO A 43 -5.53 1.52 9.93
N LEU A 44 -5.67 0.66 8.92
CA LEU A 44 -5.41 0.99 7.51
C LEU A 44 -6.09 2.28 7.03
N TYR A 45 -7.34 2.53 7.45
CA TYR A 45 -8.07 3.73 7.04
C TYR A 45 -7.48 5.03 7.60
N ILE A 46 -6.80 4.99 8.76
CA ILE A 46 -6.08 6.12 9.34
C ILE A 46 -4.80 6.39 8.54
N LEU A 47 -4.05 5.33 8.18
CA LEU A 47 -2.87 5.44 7.33
C LEU A 47 -3.21 6.10 5.98
N VAL A 48 -4.31 5.66 5.35
CA VAL A 48 -4.79 6.22 4.08
C VAL A 48 -5.15 7.71 4.25
N ALA A 49 -5.83 8.09 5.35
CA ALA A 49 -6.19 9.49 5.59
C ALA A 49 -4.96 10.39 5.71
N HIS A 50 -3.93 9.96 6.45
CA HIS A 50 -2.66 10.69 6.55
C HIS A 50 -1.95 10.81 5.20
N TRP A 51 -2.00 9.76 4.38
CA TRP A 51 -1.40 9.79 3.05
C TRP A 51 -2.13 10.76 2.12
N CYS A 52 -3.47 10.75 2.13
CA CYS A 52 -4.30 11.67 1.35
C CYS A 52 -4.03 13.14 1.71
N LEU A 53 -3.86 13.44 3.00
CA LEU A 53 -3.57 14.80 3.47
C LEU A 53 -2.27 15.37 2.86
N GLN A 54 -1.28 14.50 2.61
CA GLN A 54 0.01 14.91 2.04
C GLN A 54 -0.04 15.12 0.53
N GLN A 55 -1.04 14.59 -0.18
CA GLN A 55 -1.13 14.74 -1.64
C GLN A 55 -1.49 16.17 -2.07
N GLN A 56 -2.12 16.94 -1.17
CA GLN A 56 -2.60 18.30 -1.45
C GLN A 56 -3.48 18.41 -2.71
N ASP A 57 -4.12 17.30 -3.11
CA ASP A 57 -4.98 17.18 -4.29
C ASP A 57 -6.01 16.04 -4.08
N TRP A 58 -6.92 15.90 -5.04
CA TRP A 58 -7.91 14.83 -5.09
C TRP A 58 -7.25 13.49 -5.39
N VAL A 59 -7.38 12.57 -4.42
CA VAL A 59 -6.89 11.21 -4.54
C VAL A 59 -7.92 10.32 -5.23
N GLN A 60 -7.46 9.53 -6.19
CA GLN A 60 -8.25 8.58 -6.96
C GLN A 60 -8.00 7.14 -6.50
N ARG A 61 -8.94 6.24 -6.80
CA ARG A 61 -8.81 4.80 -6.44
C ARG A 61 -7.59 4.10 -7.07
N SER A 62 -7.07 4.60 -8.19
CA SER A 62 -5.97 3.99 -8.95
C SER A 62 -4.58 4.55 -8.62
N GLN A 63 -4.47 5.43 -7.62
CA GLN A 63 -3.20 5.98 -7.16
C GLN A 63 -2.60 5.14 -6.03
#